data_AF-A0A5N7BK93-F1
#
_entry.id   AF-A0A5N7BK93-F1
#
_cell.length_a   1.000
_cell.length_b   1.000
_cell.length_c   1.000
_cell.angle_alpha   90.00
_cell.angle_beta   90.00
_cell.angle_gamma   90.00
#
_symmetry.space_group_name_H-M   'P 1'
#
loop_
_entity.id
_entity.type
_entity.pdbx_description
1 polymer ?
#
loop_
_entity_poly.entity_id
_entity_poly.type
_entity_poly.pdbx_seq_one_letter_code
_entity_poly.pdbx_strand_id
1 'polypeptide(L)'
;MLLVKPQTPSSFAVLADVAQSQHKRIVGYAAIIALNIGLAHATVVDIPGIFPAIPAVASFESIDTAQYFKGNPGDFVHPGIWHTHEDLEHIRGNVLHNKEPWASTYERFRADQYSLANYTMQGPAAVISRGQVSNYSSFAHDARAAWQNALMWYITRDQSHWDRSTSILDSWGSNLTDIVGIDRSLLIGLDGDLFVNAAEIMRWEGNWAESGGRWQGGSGFSNQLYWLFSRQSIAIGQANYGMASIKALMSFAVYLDDVQLYNYAVHAFIHDRCAGALAMYHPETGQSVEAGRDQGIVQTSLC
;
A
#
# COMPACT_ATOMS: atom_id res chain seq x y z
N MET A 1 -23.60 -87.26 50.80
CA MET A 1 -24.72 -86.29 50.82
C MET A 1 -24.33 -85.16 51.74
N LEU A 2 -23.80 -84.06 51.18
CA LEU A 2 -23.59 -82.77 51.84
C LEU A 2 -23.36 -81.72 50.75
N LEU A 3 -24.10 -80.61 50.88
CA LEU A 3 -24.33 -79.53 49.92
C LEU A 3 -23.10 -78.64 49.69
N VAL A 4 -22.88 -78.20 48.45
CA VAL A 4 -22.06 -77.03 48.10
C VAL A 4 -22.90 -76.11 47.20
N LYS A 5 -23.13 -74.87 47.64
CA LYS A 5 -23.82 -73.79 46.90
C LYS A 5 -22.99 -73.31 45.69
N PRO A 6 -23.59 -72.87 44.57
CA PRO A 6 -22.92 -71.99 43.61
C PRO A 6 -23.14 -70.51 43.92
N GLN A 7 -22.09 -69.74 43.64
CA GLN A 7 -21.86 -68.34 43.94
C GLN A 7 -22.63 -67.37 43.01
N THR A 8 -22.89 -66.18 43.54
CA THR A 8 -23.43 -64.98 42.87
C THR A 8 -22.59 -64.53 41.67
N PRO A 9 -23.20 -63.88 40.64
CA PRO A 9 -22.47 -63.41 39.47
C PRO A 9 -21.45 -62.33 39.84
N SER A 10 -20.27 -62.51 39.29
CA SER A 10 -19.03 -61.80 39.61
C SER A 10 -19.06 -60.34 39.16
N SER A 11 -18.43 -59.51 40.00
CA SER A 11 -18.14 -58.08 39.88
C SER A 11 -17.43 -57.65 38.58
N PHE A 12 -17.11 -58.57 37.68
CA PHE A 12 -16.43 -58.32 36.41
C PHE A 12 -17.36 -57.78 35.31
N ALA A 13 -18.64 -58.15 35.32
CA ALA A 13 -19.58 -57.69 34.28
C ALA A 13 -19.92 -56.19 34.41
N VAL A 14 -20.00 -55.67 35.64
CA VAL A 14 -20.32 -54.25 35.91
C VAL A 14 -19.13 -53.34 35.57
N LEU A 15 -17.89 -53.81 35.72
CA LEU A 15 -16.70 -53.02 35.39
C LEU A 15 -16.48 -52.86 33.88
N ALA A 16 -16.87 -53.87 33.09
CA ALA A 16 -16.75 -53.82 31.62
C ALA A 16 -17.71 -52.79 30.99
N ASP A 17 -18.95 -52.71 31.48
CA ASP A 17 -19.95 -51.74 30.98
C ASP A 17 -19.60 -50.28 31.36
N VAL A 18 -19.05 -50.06 32.55
CA VAL A 18 -18.57 -48.73 32.98
C VAL A 18 -17.36 -48.31 32.14
N ALA A 19 -16.43 -49.23 31.84
CA ALA A 19 -15.28 -48.95 31.00
C ALA A 19 -15.69 -48.61 29.56
N GLN A 20 -16.66 -49.32 28.97
CA GLN A 20 -17.14 -49.05 27.61
C GLN A 20 -17.93 -47.73 27.50
N SER A 21 -18.70 -47.37 28.53
CA SER A 21 -19.42 -46.09 28.63
C SER A 21 -18.48 -44.89 28.80
N GLN A 22 -17.45 -45.03 29.64
CA GLN A 22 -16.39 -44.02 29.82
C GLN A 22 -15.57 -43.84 28.54
N HIS A 23 -15.26 -44.93 27.82
CA HIS A 23 -14.49 -44.84 26.58
C HIS A 23 -15.26 -44.13 25.45
N LYS A 24 -16.58 -44.37 25.31
CA LYS A 24 -17.43 -43.63 24.36
C LYS A 24 -17.56 -42.15 24.70
N ARG A 25 -17.59 -41.79 25.99
CA ARG A 25 -17.59 -40.38 26.43
C ARG A 25 -16.27 -39.69 26.15
N ILE A 26 -15.14 -40.34 26.43
CA ILE A 26 -13.79 -39.79 26.19
C ILE A 26 -13.52 -39.59 24.69
N VAL A 27 -13.97 -40.52 23.83
CA VAL A 27 -13.83 -40.38 22.37
C VAL A 27 -14.76 -39.29 21.81
N GLY A 28 -15.96 -39.12 22.38
CA GLY A 28 -16.86 -38.00 22.03
C GLY A 28 -16.30 -36.63 22.39
N TYR A 29 -15.68 -36.49 23.57
CA TYR A 29 -15.02 -35.23 23.98
C TYR A 29 -13.71 -34.97 23.22
N ALA A 30 -12.94 -36.01 22.88
CA ALA A 30 -11.76 -35.86 22.04
C ALA A 30 -12.11 -35.41 20.62
N ALA A 31 -13.23 -35.85 20.05
CA ALA A 31 -13.70 -35.39 18.75
C ALA A 31 -14.20 -33.93 18.77
N ILE A 32 -14.79 -33.46 19.88
CA ILE A 32 -15.26 -32.07 20.04
C ILE A 32 -14.08 -31.11 20.34
N ILE A 33 -13.05 -31.58 21.04
CA ILE A 33 -11.83 -30.79 21.30
C ILE A 33 -10.92 -30.78 20.06
N ALA A 34 -10.86 -31.87 19.28
CA ALA A 34 -10.13 -31.91 18.00
C ALA A 34 -10.80 -31.08 16.89
N LEU A 35 -12.09 -30.76 17.01
CA LEU A 35 -12.78 -29.85 16.07
C LEU A 35 -12.61 -28.35 16.41
N ASN A 36 -12.06 -28.02 17.58
CA ASN A 36 -11.90 -26.64 18.05
C ASN A 36 -10.44 -26.17 18.13
N ILE A 37 -9.48 -27.03 17.75
CA ILE A 37 -8.06 -26.64 17.63
C ILE A 37 -7.77 -26.50 16.13
N GLY A 38 -7.79 -25.25 15.65
CA GLY A 38 -7.15 -24.90 14.37
C GLY A 38 -8.06 -24.46 13.22
N LEU A 39 -9.15 -23.75 13.50
CA LEU A 39 -9.63 -22.72 12.57
C LEU A 39 -9.50 -21.36 13.27
N ALA A 40 -8.27 -21.03 13.67
CA ALA A 40 -7.91 -19.63 13.73
C ALA A 40 -8.07 -19.12 12.30
N HIS A 41 -9.15 -18.38 12.05
CA HIS A 41 -9.25 -17.59 10.83
C HIS A 41 -8.14 -16.56 10.98
N ALA A 42 -6.95 -16.87 10.46
CA ALA A 42 -5.94 -15.86 10.24
C ALA A 42 -6.61 -14.85 9.30
N THR A 43 -7.03 -13.74 9.87
CA THR A 43 -7.48 -12.61 9.09
C THR A 43 -6.25 -12.05 8.38
N VAL A 44 -6.40 -11.29 7.31
CA VAL A 44 -5.26 -10.63 6.65
C VAL A 44 -4.44 -9.78 7.65
N VAL A 45 -5.07 -9.36 8.75
CA VAL A 45 -4.46 -8.63 9.88
C VAL A 45 -3.44 -9.47 10.67
N ASP A 46 -3.52 -10.81 10.62
CA ASP A 46 -2.65 -11.72 11.38
C ASP A 46 -1.40 -12.17 10.60
N ILE A 47 -1.26 -11.78 9.34
CA ILE A 47 -0.04 -12.04 8.56
C ILE A 47 0.96 -10.94 8.93
N PRO A 48 2.12 -11.28 9.55
CA PRO A 48 3.14 -10.29 9.84
C PRO A 48 3.53 -9.59 8.54
N GLY A 49 3.32 -8.27 8.47
CA GLY A 49 3.73 -7.49 7.32
C GLY A 49 5.24 -7.58 7.11
N ILE A 50 5.71 -7.32 5.89
CA ILE A 50 7.15 -7.26 5.61
C ILE A 50 7.87 -6.12 6.34
N PHE A 51 7.10 -5.18 6.89
CA PHE A 51 7.60 -4.00 7.55
C PHE A 51 7.90 -4.30 9.03
N PRO A 52 9.03 -3.80 9.57
CA PRO A 52 9.37 -3.99 10.96
C PRO A 52 8.34 -3.29 11.85
N ALA A 53 8.31 -3.67 13.12
CA ALA A 53 7.58 -2.90 14.12
C ALA A 53 8.08 -1.44 14.12
N ILE A 54 7.17 -0.52 14.45
CA ILE A 54 7.50 0.90 14.61
C ILE A 54 8.66 1.00 15.63
N PRO A 55 9.82 1.54 15.23
CA PRO A 55 10.98 1.53 16.09
C PRO A 55 10.74 2.45 17.29
N ALA A 56 10.99 1.94 18.50
CA ALA A 56 10.98 2.75 19.71
C ALA A 56 12.25 3.62 19.75
N VAL A 57 12.19 4.80 19.13
CA VAL A 57 13.25 5.82 19.21
C VAL A 57 12.84 6.90 20.20
N ALA A 58 13.81 7.43 20.94
CA ALA A 58 13.57 8.58 21.81
C ALA A 58 13.06 9.75 20.96
N SER A 59 11.87 10.26 21.29
CA SER A 59 11.17 11.32 20.57
C SER A 59 12.08 12.53 20.40
N PHE A 60 12.30 12.95 19.16
CA PHE A 60 12.60 14.35 18.87
C PHE A 60 11.33 15.11 19.29
N GLU A 61 11.45 16.11 20.17
CA GLU A 61 10.35 17.06 20.49
C GLU A 61 9.14 16.57 21.31
N SER A 62 9.14 15.37 21.90
CA SER A 62 8.02 14.87 22.74
C SER A 62 6.65 14.87 22.06
N ILE A 63 6.61 14.78 20.73
CA ILE A 63 5.37 14.72 19.96
C ILE A 63 4.78 13.32 20.08
N ASP A 64 3.55 13.22 20.58
CA ASP A 64 2.81 11.97 20.59
C ASP A 64 2.29 11.67 19.18
N THR A 65 2.94 10.72 18.50
CA THR A 65 2.54 10.27 17.14
C THR A 65 1.28 9.41 17.13
N ALA A 66 0.88 8.85 18.28
CA ALA A 66 -0.26 7.94 18.36
C ALA A 66 -1.58 8.61 17.94
N GLN A 67 -1.69 9.94 18.11
CA GLN A 67 -2.86 10.71 17.68
C GLN A 67 -3.07 10.71 16.16
N TYR A 68 -2.01 10.46 15.38
CA TYR A 68 -2.05 10.44 13.91
C TYR A 68 -2.14 9.03 13.33
N PHE A 69 -2.09 8.01 14.20
CA PHE A 69 -2.15 6.63 13.76
C PHE A 69 -3.55 6.23 13.35
N LYS A 70 -3.61 5.36 12.34
CA LYS A 70 -4.82 4.65 11.95
C LYS A 70 -4.99 3.42 12.85
N GLY A 71 -6.23 3.08 13.16
CA GLY A 71 -6.57 1.89 13.94
C GLY A 71 -7.02 0.74 13.04
N ASN A 72 -7.70 1.04 11.94
CA ASN A 72 -8.33 0.05 11.06
C ASN A 72 -8.26 0.48 9.58
N PRO A 73 -8.35 -0.48 8.64
CA PRO A 73 -8.48 -0.19 7.21
C PRO A 73 -9.58 0.84 6.87
N GLY A 74 -10.74 0.77 7.54
CA GLY A 74 -11.84 1.71 7.30
C GLY A 74 -11.59 3.16 7.72
N ASP A 75 -10.44 3.47 8.32
CA ASP A 75 -10.07 4.83 8.73
C ASP A 75 -9.42 5.63 7.57
N PHE A 76 -9.11 4.99 6.45
CA PHE A 76 -8.62 5.65 5.23
C PHE A 76 -9.79 6.24 4.43
N VAL A 77 -9.55 7.39 3.80
CA VAL A 77 -10.49 8.05 2.91
C VAL A 77 -9.95 7.88 1.50
N HIS A 78 -10.84 7.61 0.55
CA HIS A 78 -10.48 7.34 -0.84
C HIS A 78 -11.39 8.08 -1.82
N PRO A 79 -10.84 8.75 -2.85
CA PRO A 79 -9.42 9.08 -3.00
C PRO A 79 -8.88 9.90 -1.81
N GLY A 80 -7.67 9.59 -1.33
CA GLY A 80 -7.09 10.29 -0.17
C GLY A 80 -5.57 10.43 -0.19
N ILE A 81 -4.96 10.27 -1.36
CA ILE A 81 -3.51 10.48 -1.57
C ILE A 81 -3.25 11.95 -1.94
N TRP A 82 -3.08 12.28 -3.22
CA TRP A 82 -2.90 13.69 -3.65
C TRP A 82 -4.22 14.43 -3.87
N HIS A 83 -5.31 13.70 -4.06
CA HIS A 83 -6.61 14.27 -4.39
C HIS A 83 -7.70 13.59 -3.57
N THR A 84 -8.67 14.38 -3.14
CA THR A 84 -9.99 13.92 -2.69
C THR A 84 -10.99 13.92 -3.85
N HIS A 85 -12.15 13.29 -3.67
CA HIS A 85 -13.25 13.40 -4.63
C HIS A 85 -13.63 14.88 -4.88
N GLU A 86 -13.70 15.66 -3.81
CA GLU A 86 -14.01 17.10 -3.87
C GLU A 86 -12.96 17.89 -4.66
N ASP A 87 -11.67 17.59 -4.51
CA ASP A 87 -10.61 18.22 -5.30
C ASP A 87 -10.76 17.92 -6.79
N LEU A 88 -11.05 16.67 -7.13
CA LEU A 88 -11.23 16.23 -8.51
C LEU A 88 -12.48 16.88 -9.15
N GLU A 89 -13.61 16.94 -8.42
CA GLU A 89 -14.81 17.66 -8.88
C GLU A 89 -14.58 19.17 -8.99
N HIS A 90 -13.78 19.76 -8.10
CA HIS A 90 -13.43 21.17 -8.20
C HIS A 90 -12.61 21.46 -9.47
N ILE A 91 -11.62 20.62 -9.78
CA ILE A 91 -10.84 20.71 -11.04
C ILE A 91 -11.78 20.56 -12.24
N ARG A 92 -12.54 19.47 -12.29
CA ARG A 92 -13.48 19.16 -13.38
C ARG A 92 -14.49 20.29 -13.58
N GLY A 93 -15.12 20.74 -12.50
CA GLY A 93 -16.11 21.82 -12.51
C GLY A 93 -15.54 23.12 -13.07
N ASN A 94 -14.36 23.55 -12.61
CA ASN A 94 -13.76 24.79 -13.11
C ASN A 94 -13.34 24.70 -14.58
N VAL A 95 -12.85 23.53 -15.03
CA VAL A 95 -12.55 23.28 -16.46
C VAL A 95 -13.81 23.33 -17.31
N LEU A 96 -14.86 22.60 -16.95
CA LEU A 96 -16.11 22.54 -17.73
C LEU A 96 -16.82 23.89 -17.82
N HIS A 97 -16.67 24.75 -16.80
CA HIS A 97 -17.21 26.10 -16.79
C HIS A 97 -16.25 27.16 -17.36
N ASN A 98 -15.13 26.76 -17.96
CA ASN A 98 -14.13 27.65 -18.55
C ASN A 98 -13.63 28.75 -17.58
N LYS A 99 -13.44 28.41 -16.29
CA LYS A 99 -12.93 29.36 -15.30
C LYS A 99 -11.41 29.43 -15.35
N GLU A 100 -10.86 30.64 -15.30
CA GLU A 100 -9.42 30.83 -15.16
C GLU A 100 -8.97 30.74 -13.69
N PRO A 101 -7.74 30.22 -13.40
CA PRO A 101 -6.72 29.76 -14.36
C PRO A 101 -6.87 28.30 -14.85
N TRP A 102 -7.94 27.59 -14.47
CA TRP A 102 -8.12 26.17 -14.82
C TRP A 102 -8.27 25.94 -16.32
N ALA A 103 -9.02 26.79 -17.01
CA ALA A 103 -9.26 26.65 -18.45
C ALA A 103 -7.95 26.71 -19.26
N SER A 104 -7.17 27.78 -19.11
CA SER A 104 -5.88 27.90 -19.82
C SER A 104 -4.86 26.83 -19.42
N THR A 105 -4.90 26.36 -18.17
CA THR A 105 -4.02 25.29 -17.70
C THR A 105 -4.44 23.94 -18.25
N TYR A 106 -5.75 23.66 -18.32
CA TYR A 106 -6.28 22.45 -18.93
C TYR A 106 -5.96 22.37 -20.42
N GLU A 107 -6.04 23.47 -21.17
CA GLU A 107 -5.67 23.48 -22.58
C GLU A 107 -4.18 23.13 -22.81
N ARG A 108 -3.28 23.56 -21.92
CA ARG A 108 -1.88 23.11 -21.94
C ARG A 108 -1.75 21.65 -21.54
N PHE A 109 -2.47 21.24 -20.49
CA PHE A 109 -2.43 19.89 -19.96
C PHE A 109 -2.88 18.86 -20.99
N ARG A 110 -4.03 19.07 -21.65
CA ARG A 110 -4.57 18.16 -22.67
C ARG A 110 -3.72 18.06 -23.93
N ALA A 111 -2.85 19.04 -24.18
CA ALA A 111 -1.93 19.05 -25.32
C ALA A 111 -0.57 18.39 -25.01
N ASP A 112 -0.29 18.08 -23.73
CA ASP A 112 0.90 17.33 -23.34
C ASP A 112 0.85 15.91 -23.93
N GLN A 113 1.97 15.43 -24.47
CA GLN A 113 2.09 14.11 -25.08
C GLN A 113 1.67 12.96 -24.12
N TYR A 114 1.87 13.15 -22.81
CA TYR A 114 1.51 12.16 -21.79
C TYR A 114 0.01 12.19 -21.44
N SER A 115 -0.69 13.28 -21.73
CA SER A 115 -2.14 13.40 -21.55
C SER A 115 -2.94 12.82 -22.72
N LEU A 116 -2.31 12.50 -23.84
CA LEU A 116 -3.03 11.98 -25.02
C LEU A 116 -3.45 10.52 -24.81
N ALA A 117 -4.70 10.19 -25.14
CA ALA A 117 -5.20 8.81 -25.05
C ALA A 117 -4.44 7.84 -25.99
N ASN A 118 -3.88 8.36 -27.09
CA ASN A 118 -3.06 7.60 -28.03
C ASN A 118 -1.56 7.51 -27.62
N TYR A 119 -1.21 7.92 -26.40
CA TYR A 119 0.14 7.73 -25.85
C TYR A 119 0.60 6.28 -26.05
N THR A 120 1.80 6.11 -26.58
CA THR A 120 2.40 4.78 -26.78
C THR A 120 3.33 4.48 -25.62
N MET A 121 3.04 3.39 -24.90
CA MET A 121 3.85 2.94 -23.76
C MET A 121 5.29 2.65 -24.18
N GLN A 122 6.21 2.94 -23.26
CA GLN A 122 7.65 2.74 -23.46
C GLN A 122 8.19 1.50 -22.73
N GLY A 123 7.42 0.94 -21.79
CA GLY A 123 7.68 -0.35 -21.15
C GLY A 123 6.59 -1.39 -21.44
N PRO A 124 6.34 -2.34 -20.52
CA PRO A 124 7.02 -2.52 -19.23
C PRO A 124 8.36 -3.27 -19.37
N ALA A 125 9.39 -2.80 -18.67
CA ALA A 125 10.62 -3.56 -18.49
C ALA A 125 10.47 -4.50 -17.28
N ALA A 126 11.04 -5.70 -17.37
CA ALA A 126 11.00 -6.65 -16.25
C ALA A 126 11.82 -6.15 -15.04
N VAL A 127 12.93 -5.47 -15.29
CA VAL A 127 13.81 -4.89 -14.25
C VAL A 127 14.12 -3.45 -14.58
N ILE A 128 13.90 -2.58 -13.60
CA ILE A 128 14.29 -1.16 -13.67
C ILE A 128 15.39 -0.87 -12.65
N SER A 129 16.26 0.09 -12.98
CA SER A 129 17.43 0.45 -12.21
C SER A 129 17.62 1.95 -12.18
N ARG A 130 18.07 2.48 -11.05
CA ARG A 130 18.54 3.87 -10.90
C ARG A 130 19.85 3.93 -10.11
N GLY A 131 20.79 4.72 -10.60
CA GLY A 131 22.13 4.89 -10.05
C GLY A 131 23.17 4.81 -11.16
N GLN A 132 24.30 4.12 -10.89
CA GLN A 132 25.37 3.97 -11.88
C GLN A 132 24.89 3.40 -13.23
N VAL A 133 23.99 2.40 -13.17
CA VAL A 133 23.22 1.95 -14.33
C VAL A 133 21.79 2.43 -14.14
N SER A 134 21.27 3.18 -15.12
CA SER A 134 19.93 3.74 -15.08
C SER A 134 19.16 3.41 -16.36
N ASN A 135 18.00 2.79 -16.23
CA ASN A 135 17.12 2.40 -17.35
C ASN A 135 15.62 2.63 -17.03
N TYR A 136 15.31 3.45 -16.02
CA TYR A 136 13.96 3.62 -15.50
C TYR A 136 13.12 4.65 -16.27
N SER A 137 13.67 5.34 -17.28
CA SER A 137 12.95 6.42 -17.98
C SER A 137 11.64 5.97 -18.61
N SER A 138 11.57 4.73 -19.11
CA SER A 138 10.31 4.17 -19.64
C SER A 138 9.23 4.08 -18.56
N PHE A 139 9.60 3.67 -17.35
CA PHE A 139 8.69 3.65 -16.20
C PHE A 139 8.25 5.06 -15.81
N ALA A 140 9.19 6.01 -15.69
CA ALA A 140 8.85 7.40 -15.33
C ALA A 140 7.88 8.05 -16.34
N HIS A 141 8.12 7.83 -17.64
CA HIS A 141 7.27 8.32 -18.71
C HIS A 141 5.88 7.66 -18.69
N ASP A 142 5.82 6.35 -18.53
CA ASP A 142 4.56 5.61 -18.46
C ASP A 142 3.77 5.96 -17.18
N ALA A 143 4.43 6.12 -16.03
CA ALA A 143 3.80 6.54 -14.78
C ALA A 143 3.17 7.95 -14.89
N ARG A 144 3.88 8.88 -15.53
CA ARG A 144 3.33 10.20 -15.86
C ARG A 144 2.15 10.10 -16.80
N ALA A 145 2.23 9.29 -17.86
CA ALA A 145 1.10 9.08 -18.77
C ALA A 145 -0.11 8.45 -18.07
N ALA A 146 0.10 7.49 -17.16
CA ALA A 146 -0.97 6.88 -16.39
C ALA A 146 -1.70 7.92 -15.53
N TRP A 147 -0.96 8.74 -14.77
CA TRP A 147 -1.55 9.78 -13.93
C TRP A 147 -2.23 10.87 -14.74
N GLN A 148 -1.60 11.35 -15.82
CA GLN A 148 -2.21 12.38 -16.67
C GLN A 148 -3.47 11.89 -17.36
N ASN A 149 -3.48 10.64 -17.87
CA ASN A 149 -4.69 10.04 -18.44
C ASN A 149 -5.76 9.76 -17.38
N ALA A 150 -5.40 9.40 -16.15
CA ALA A 150 -6.36 9.28 -15.06
C ALA A 150 -7.10 10.60 -14.80
N LEU A 151 -6.36 11.72 -14.75
CA LEU A 151 -6.94 13.04 -14.56
C LEU A 151 -7.73 13.52 -15.79
N MET A 152 -7.23 13.27 -17.01
CA MET A 152 -7.97 13.54 -18.25
C MET A 152 -9.30 12.78 -18.28
N TRP A 153 -9.30 11.50 -17.94
CA TRP A 153 -10.52 10.72 -17.81
C TRP A 153 -11.45 11.32 -16.76
N TYR A 154 -10.96 11.74 -15.60
CA TYR A 154 -11.83 12.34 -14.58
C TYR A 154 -12.49 13.63 -15.08
N ILE A 155 -11.71 14.50 -15.72
CA ILE A 155 -12.17 15.80 -16.23
C ILE A 155 -13.13 15.64 -17.42
N THR A 156 -12.90 14.69 -18.32
CA THR A 156 -13.66 14.56 -19.58
C THR A 156 -14.72 13.46 -19.54
N ARG A 157 -14.53 12.43 -18.71
CA ARG A 157 -15.17 11.11 -18.75
C ARG A 157 -15.04 10.40 -20.11
N ASP A 158 -14.02 10.75 -20.90
CA ASP A 158 -13.72 10.04 -22.15
C ASP A 158 -13.05 8.69 -21.82
N GLN A 159 -13.71 7.61 -22.24
CA GLN A 159 -13.28 6.23 -21.98
C GLN A 159 -11.87 5.93 -22.52
N SER A 160 -11.44 6.60 -23.58
CA SER A 160 -10.11 6.35 -24.17
C SER A 160 -8.97 6.70 -23.20
N HIS A 161 -9.15 7.69 -22.34
CA HIS A 161 -8.20 8.03 -21.29
C HIS A 161 -8.24 7.02 -20.13
N TRP A 162 -9.41 6.47 -19.80
CA TRP A 162 -9.52 5.38 -18.82
C TRP A 162 -8.74 4.16 -19.30
N ASP A 163 -8.99 3.72 -20.55
CA ASP A 163 -8.36 2.55 -21.15
C ASP A 163 -6.83 2.72 -21.20
N ARG A 164 -6.37 3.95 -21.49
CA ARG A 164 -4.93 4.26 -21.47
C ARG A 164 -4.35 4.16 -20.06
N SER A 165 -4.97 4.79 -19.06
CA SER A 165 -4.43 4.78 -17.70
C SER A 165 -4.39 3.36 -17.11
N THR A 166 -5.50 2.63 -17.21
CA THR A 166 -5.63 1.27 -16.66
C THR A 166 -4.75 0.26 -17.38
N SER A 167 -4.60 0.35 -18.70
CA SER A 167 -3.66 -0.52 -19.44
C SER A 167 -2.20 -0.32 -19.03
N ILE A 168 -1.78 0.91 -18.72
CA ILE A 168 -0.43 1.17 -18.19
C ILE A 168 -0.28 0.56 -16.79
N LEU A 169 -1.26 0.81 -15.91
CA LEU A 169 -1.30 0.29 -14.55
C LEU A 169 -1.19 -1.24 -14.52
N ASP A 170 -2.01 -1.92 -15.31
CA ASP A 170 -2.02 -3.38 -15.39
C ASP A 170 -0.74 -3.95 -16.02
N SER A 171 -0.19 -3.29 -17.04
CA SER A 171 1.02 -3.76 -17.73
C SER A 171 2.24 -3.73 -16.81
N TRP A 172 2.50 -2.60 -16.13
CA TRP A 172 3.60 -2.53 -15.16
C TRP A 172 3.31 -3.34 -13.89
N GLY A 173 2.06 -3.33 -13.43
CA GLY A 173 1.60 -4.08 -12.26
C GLY A 173 1.72 -5.61 -12.40
N SER A 174 1.93 -6.14 -13.60
CA SER A 174 2.09 -7.58 -13.81
C SER A 174 3.48 -7.99 -14.33
N ASN A 175 4.19 -7.11 -15.03
CA ASN A 175 5.46 -7.45 -15.71
C ASN A 175 6.72 -7.02 -14.94
N LEU A 176 6.64 -6.03 -14.04
CA LEU A 176 7.80 -5.65 -13.25
C LEU A 176 8.10 -6.72 -12.20
N THR A 177 9.36 -7.18 -12.15
CA THR A 177 9.80 -8.24 -11.23
C THR A 177 10.89 -7.78 -10.27
N ASP A 178 11.65 -6.73 -10.60
CA ASP A 178 12.67 -6.19 -9.69
C ASP A 178 12.97 -4.71 -9.93
N ILE A 179 13.40 -4.03 -8.87
CA ILE A 179 13.82 -2.63 -8.87
C ILE A 179 15.19 -2.57 -8.18
N VAL A 180 16.22 -2.24 -8.96
CA VAL A 180 17.63 -2.34 -8.52
C VAL A 180 18.36 -1.00 -8.59
N GLY A 181 19.63 -1.01 -8.17
CA GLY A 181 20.48 0.17 -8.14
C GLY A 181 20.43 0.91 -6.80
N ILE A 182 21.43 1.77 -6.59
CA ILE A 182 21.63 2.45 -5.30
C ILE A 182 20.58 3.53 -5.03
N ASP A 183 20.01 4.12 -6.08
CA ASP A 183 19.05 5.23 -6.00
C ASP A 183 17.61 4.76 -6.24
N ARG A 184 17.36 3.46 -6.08
CA ARG A 184 16.03 2.85 -6.31
C ARG A 184 14.95 3.39 -5.37
N SER A 185 15.28 3.75 -4.14
CA SER A 185 14.31 4.36 -3.21
C SER A 185 13.83 5.71 -3.72
N LEU A 186 14.73 6.53 -4.31
CA LEU A 186 14.35 7.80 -4.93
C LEU A 186 13.51 7.60 -6.19
N LEU A 187 13.82 6.60 -7.02
CA LEU A 187 12.98 6.23 -8.16
C LEU A 187 11.53 5.97 -7.70
N ILE A 188 11.36 5.12 -6.70
CA ILE A 188 10.03 4.76 -6.20
C ILE A 188 9.37 5.91 -5.43
N GLY A 189 10.14 6.69 -4.70
CA GLY A 189 9.70 7.90 -4.00
C GLY A 189 9.09 8.96 -4.94
N LEU A 190 9.54 9.02 -6.20
CA LEU A 190 9.06 9.99 -7.18
C LEU A 190 8.07 9.37 -8.16
N ASP A 191 8.52 8.42 -8.96
CA ASP A 191 7.74 7.86 -10.06
C ASP A 191 6.74 6.80 -9.55
N GLY A 192 7.08 6.09 -8.47
CA GLY A 192 6.16 5.16 -7.81
C GLY A 192 5.01 5.89 -7.10
N ASP A 193 5.30 7.01 -6.43
CA ASP A 193 4.29 7.88 -5.80
C ASP A 193 3.31 8.43 -6.86
N LEU A 194 3.82 8.91 -8.00
CA LEU A 194 2.98 9.34 -9.12
C LEU A 194 2.11 8.18 -9.66
N PHE A 195 2.69 6.99 -9.76
CA PHE A 195 2.02 5.82 -10.30
C PHE A 195 0.86 5.32 -9.40
N VAL A 196 1.05 5.29 -8.07
CA VAL A 196 -0.04 4.95 -7.15
C VAL A 196 -1.16 5.98 -7.14
N ASN A 197 -0.86 7.26 -7.37
CA ASN A 197 -1.89 8.29 -7.50
C ASN A 197 -2.77 8.09 -8.74
N ALA A 198 -2.21 7.59 -9.84
CA ALA A 198 -3.01 7.19 -11.00
C ALA A 198 -3.95 6.02 -10.63
N ALA A 199 -3.40 5.02 -9.94
CA ALA A 199 -4.13 3.83 -9.49
C ALA A 199 -5.30 4.18 -8.55
N GLU A 200 -5.06 5.09 -7.61
CA GLU A 200 -6.05 5.58 -6.63
C GLU A 200 -7.27 6.19 -7.32
N ILE A 201 -7.06 7.12 -8.27
CA ILE A 201 -8.15 7.72 -9.04
C ILE A 201 -8.90 6.63 -9.83
N MET A 202 -8.18 5.77 -10.54
CA MET A 202 -8.80 4.74 -11.37
C MET A 202 -9.61 3.73 -10.56
N ARG A 203 -9.11 3.31 -9.38
CA ARG A 203 -9.79 2.34 -8.51
C ARG A 203 -11.08 2.92 -7.96
N TRP A 204 -11.00 4.10 -7.34
CA TRP A 204 -12.10 4.63 -6.52
C TRP A 204 -13.11 5.47 -7.30
N GLU A 205 -12.65 6.20 -8.31
CA GLU A 205 -13.53 7.01 -9.16
C GLU A 205 -13.89 6.24 -10.43
N GLY A 206 -12.92 5.52 -10.99
CA GLY A 206 -13.05 4.82 -12.28
C GLY A 206 -13.55 3.38 -12.19
N ASN A 207 -13.79 2.86 -10.97
CA ASN A 207 -14.16 1.46 -10.72
C ASN A 207 -13.23 0.45 -11.44
N TRP A 208 -11.96 0.80 -11.59
CA TRP A 208 -10.95 -0.10 -12.13
C TRP A 208 -10.63 -1.18 -11.10
N ALA A 209 -10.68 -2.43 -11.57
CA ALA A 209 -10.16 -3.58 -10.85
C ALA A 209 -8.88 -4.03 -11.55
N GLU A 210 -7.79 -4.10 -10.79
CA GLU A 210 -6.48 -4.50 -11.30
C GLU A 210 -6.50 -5.92 -11.91
N SER A 211 -5.82 -6.07 -13.03
CA SER A 211 -5.64 -7.36 -13.67
C SER A 211 -4.76 -8.28 -12.83
N GLY A 212 -5.19 -9.52 -12.64
CA GLY A 212 -4.45 -10.52 -11.86
C GLY A 212 -4.53 -10.37 -10.34
N GLY A 213 -5.25 -9.36 -9.83
CA GLY A 213 -5.54 -9.20 -8.40
C GLY A 213 -6.38 -10.36 -7.85
N ARG A 214 -5.94 -10.95 -6.73
CA ARG A 214 -6.65 -12.03 -6.03
C ARG A 214 -6.42 -11.91 -4.53
N TRP A 215 -7.45 -12.21 -3.74
CA TRP A 215 -7.37 -12.19 -2.27
C TRP A 215 -6.37 -13.19 -1.68
N GLN A 216 -6.01 -14.25 -2.42
CA GLN A 216 -5.02 -15.27 -2.00
C GLN A 216 -3.57 -14.92 -2.39
N GLY A 217 -3.33 -13.70 -2.88
CA GLY A 217 -2.09 -13.35 -3.57
C GLY A 217 -2.22 -13.57 -5.08
N GLY A 218 -1.75 -12.59 -5.85
CA GLY A 218 -1.82 -12.56 -7.31
C GLY A 218 -0.77 -11.62 -7.90
N SER A 219 -0.73 -11.49 -9.22
CA SER A 219 0.18 -10.57 -9.92
C SER A 219 -0.45 -9.20 -10.17
N GLY A 220 -1.41 -8.80 -9.34
CA GLY A 220 -2.08 -7.51 -9.44
C GLY A 220 -1.20 -6.36 -8.97
N PHE A 221 -1.59 -5.15 -9.37
CA PHE A 221 -0.89 -3.92 -9.04
C PHE A 221 -0.66 -3.77 -7.52
N SER A 222 -1.66 -4.02 -6.68
CA SER A 222 -1.55 -3.96 -5.22
C SER A 222 -0.48 -4.90 -4.67
N ASN A 223 -0.35 -6.09 -5.25
CA ASN A 223 0.69 -7.03 -4.83
C ASN A 223 2.08 -6.49 -5.18
N GLN A 224 2.28 -5.93 -6.38
CA GLN A 224 3.56 -5.31 -6.73
C GLN A 224 3.86 -4.08 -5.88
N LEU A 225 2.85 -3.26 -5.61
CA LEU A 225 3.00 -2.07 -4.78
C LEU A 225 3.48 -2.43 -3.38
N TYR A 226 2.92 -3.50 -2.80
CA TYR A 226 3.34 -4.00 -1.50
C TYR A 226 4.76 -4.61 -1.55
N TRP A 227 5.00 -5.59 -2.43
CA TRP A 227 6.22 -6.40 -2.38
C TRP A 227 7.44 -5.78 -3.06
N LEU A 228 7.24 -5.04 -4.16
CA LEU A 228 8.33 -4.41 -4.90
C LEU A 228 8.52 -2.96 -4.48
N PHE A 229 7.47 -2.14 -4.50
CA PHE A 229 7.61 -0.69 -4.34
C PHE A 229 7.86 -0.31 -2.88
N SER A 230 6.96 -0.70 -1.98
CA SER A 230 7.07 -0.36 -0.55
C SER A 230 8.36 -0.89 0.08
N ARG A 231 8.85 -2.04 -0.40
CA ARG A 231 10.14 -2.61 0.00
C ARG A 231 11.34 -1.74 -0.38
N GLN A 232 11.28 -0.99 -1.49
CA GLN A 232 12.36 -0.06 -1.83
C GLN A 232 12.30 1.22 -1.01
N SER A 233 11.09 1.69 -0.67
CA SER A 233 10.91 2.94 0.09
C SER A 233 11.13 2.79 1.60
N ILE A 234 11.15 1.56 2.13
CA ILE A 234 11.44 1.33 3.56
C ILE A 234 12.89 1.67 3.93
N ALA A 235 13.80 1.64 2.97
CA ALA A 235 15.19 2.06 3.15
C ALA A 235 15.26 3.59 3.07
N ILE A 236 14.82 4.24 4.15
CA ILE A 236 14.75 5.71 4.24
C ILE A 236 16.16 6.29 4.08
N GLY A 237 16.35 7.05 3.01
CA GLY A 237 17.58 7.78 2.72
C GLY A 237 17.75 9.02 3.59
N GLN A 238 18.73 9.86 3.23
CA GLN A 238 18.94 11.15 3.89
C GLN A 238 18.25 12.27 3.10
N ALA A 239 17.79 13.26 3.84
CA ALA A 239 17.20 14.49 3.35
C ALA A 239 16.12 14.25 2.29
N ASN A 240 16.22 14.89 1.12
CA ASN A 240 15.18 14.80 0.11
C ASN A 240 14.90 13.36 -0.35
N TYR A 241 15.92 12.48 -0.33
CA TYR A 241 15.76 11.06 -0.69
C TYR A 241 14.87 10.33 0.31
N GLY A 242 15.11 10.55 1.60
CA GLY A 242 14.32 9.93 2.65
C GLY A 242 12.91 10.52 2.72
N MET A 243 12.75 11.84 2.52
CA MET A 243 11.44 12.49 2.48
C MET A 243 10.56 11.92 1.36
N ALA A 244 11.09 11.80 0.15
CA ALA A 244 10.37 11.18 -0.97
C ALA A 244 10.00 9.72 -0.66
N SER A 245 10.87 8.98 0.03
CA SER A 245 10.61 7.60 0.44
C SER A 245 9.46 7.53 1.46
N ILE A 246 9.48 8.38 2.49
CA ILE A 246 8.43 8.46 3.52
C ILE A 246 7.08 8.84 2.89
N LYS A 247 7.07 9.84 2.01
CA LYS A 247 5.87 10.27 1.27
C LYS A 247 5.28 9.11 0.48
N ALA A 248 6.09 8.42 -0.32
CA ALA A 248 5.62 7.29 -1.10
C ALA A 248 5.13 6.13 -0.22
N LEU A 249 5.76 5.86 0.93
CA LEU A 249 5.24 4.87 1.89
C LEU A 249 3.84 5.24 2.40
N MET A 250 3.59 6.52 2.70
CA MET A 250 2.25 6.97 3.09
C MET A 250 1.25 6.73 1.95
N SER A 251 1.58 7.13 0.72
CA SER A 251 0.70 6.93 -0.45
C SER A 251 0.42 5.45 -0.71
N PHE A 252 1.42 4.58 -0.61
CA PHE A 252 1.25 3.14 -0.78
C PHE A 252 0.38 2.56 0.33
N ALA A 253 0.60 2.99 1.56
CA ALA A 253 -0.18 2.53 2.71
C ALA A 253 -1.65 2.90 2.59
N VAL A 254 -1.94 4.15 2.17
CA VAL A 254 -3.32 4.60 1.92
C VAL A 254 -3.94 3.70 0.85
N TYR A 255 -3.36 3.60 -0.35
CA TYR A 255 -3.93 2.79 -1.44
C TYR A 255 -4.18 1.31 -1.09
N LEU A 256 -3.35 0.75 -0.20
CA LEU A 256 -3.42 -0.65 0.24
C LEU A 256 -4.28 -0.86 1.48
N ASP A 257 -4.83 0.21 2.07
CA ASP A 257 -5.44 0.20 3.40
C ASP A 257 -4.53 -0.40 4.50
N ASP A 258 -3.21 -0.24 4.37
CA ASP A 258 -2.21 -0.82 5.29
C ASP A 258 -1.93 0.12 6.47
N VAL A 259 -2.65 -0.15 7.57
CA VAL A 259 -2.52 0.55 8.85
C VAL A 259 -1.08 0.49 9.39
N GLN A 260 -0.40 -0.65 9.30
CA GLN A 260 0.93 -0.81 9.86
C GLN A 260 1.94 0.02 9.07
N LEU A 261 1.89 -0.05 7.73
CA LEU A 261 2.76 0.72 6.86
C LEU A 261 2.52 2.23 7.03
N TYR A 262 1.26 2.64 7.14
CA TYR A 262 0.92 4.06 7.36
C TYR A 262 1.49 4.56 8.67
N ASN A 263 1.26 3.84 9.78
CA ASN A 263 1.73 4.24 11.09
C ASN A 263 3.27 4.25 11.16
N TYR A 264 3.93 3.31 10.46
CA TYR A 264 5.39 3.34 10.27
C TYR A 264 5.86 4.61 9.54
N ALA A 265 5.21 4.96 8.43
CA ALA A 265 5.56 6.14 7.64
C ALA A 265 5.30 7.46 8.40
N VAL A 266 4.18 7.58 9.13
CA VAL A 266 3.87 8.72 10.01
C VAL A 266 4.92 8.86 11.12
N HIS A 267 5.27 7.75 11.75
CA HIS A 267 6.30 7.75 12.76
C HIS A 267 7.66 8.20 12.17
N ALA A 268 8.04 7.71 11.00
CA ALA A 268 9.26 8.15 10.32
C ALA A 268 9.23 9.62 9.93
N PHE A 269 8.10 10.13 9.42
CA PHE A 269 7.94 11.53 9.07
C PHE A 269 8.22 12.48 10.24
N ILE A 270 7.86 12.06 11.47
CA ILE A 270 8.04 12.89 12.67
C ILE A 270 9.40 12.64 13.33
N HIS A 271 9.84 11.39 13.43
CA HIS A 271 11.00 11.02 14.26
C HIS A 271 12.28 10.69 13.50
N ASP A 272 12.24 10.53 12.18
CA ASP A 272 13.44 10.22 11.41
C ASP A 272 14.41 11.41 11.44
N ARG A 273 15.62 11.17 11.95
CA ARG A 273 16.63 12.23 12.16
C ARG A 273 17.35 12.65 10.89
N CYS A 274 17.21 11.85 9.84
CA CYS A 274 17.88 12.04 8.57
C CYS A 274 16.92 12.56 7.51
N ALA A 275 15.61 12.36 7.66
CA ALA A 275 14.63 12.69 6.64
C ALA A 275 13.24 13.09 7.18
N GLY A 276 13.01 13.04 8.49
CA GLY A 276 11.74 13.52 9.06
C GLY A 276 11.60 15.04 8.93
N ALA A 277 10.36 15.53 8.84
CA ALA A 277 10.09 16.95 8.62
C ALA A 277 10.79 17.85 9.66
N LEU A 278 10.80 17.44 10.93
CA LEU A 278 11.41 18.20 12.02
C LEU A 278 12.94 18.23 11.96
N ALA A 279 13.55 17.22 11.34
CA ALA A 279 14.98 17.23 11.08
C ALA A 279 15.34 18.06 9.83
N MET A 280 14.44 18.12 8.86
CA MET A 280 14.71 18.69 7.53
C MET A 280 14.39 20.17 7.41
N TYR A 281 13.59 20.72 8.31
CA TYR A 281 13.15 22.11 8.26
C TYR A 281 13.48 22.85 9.55
N HIS A 282 14.02 24.05 9.42
CA HIS A 282 14.17 24.94 10.55
C HIS A 282 12.78 25.40 11.05
N PRO A 283 12.41 25.16 12.31
CA PRO A 283 11.04 25.30 12.79
C PRO A 283 10.49 26.73 12.70
N GLU A 284 11.35 27.74 12.85
CA GLU A 284 10.92 29.15 12.82
C GLU A 284 10.89 29.75 11.41
N THR A 285 11.76 29.29 10.52
CA THR A 285 11.95 29.93 9.19
C THR A 285 11.39 29.09 8.05
N GLY A 286 11.07 27.81 8.31
CA GLY A 286 10.73 26.84 7.27
C GLY A 286 11.89 26.55 6.32
N GLN A 287 13.12 26.93 6.65
CA GLN A 287 14.27 26.72 5.77
C GLN A 287 14.61 25.23 5.73
N SER A 288 14.57 24.64 4.53
CA SER A 288 15.02 23.27 4.29
C SER A 288 16.53 23.15 4.42
N VAL A 289 17.02 22.01 4.92
CA VAL A 289 18.45 21.64 4.87
C VAL A 289 19.00 21.55 3.43
N GLU A 290 18.12 21.38 2.44
CA GLU A 290 18.47 21.32 1.02
C GLU A 290 18.52 22.72 0.35
N ALA A 291 18.17 23.80 1.08
CA ALA A 291 18.07 25.16 0.55
C ALA A 291 19.36 25.68 -0.09
N GLY A 292 20.51 25.10 0.24
CA GLY A 292 21.81 25.44 -0.33
C GLY A 292 22.15 24.80 -1.67
N ARG A 293 21.33 23.88 -2.21
CA ARG A 293 21.63 23.16 -3.47
C ARG A 293 20.98 23.81 -4.68
N ASP A 294 19.70 23.52 -4.92
CA ASP A 294 18.90 24.10 -5.99
C ASP A 294 17.40 24.08 -5.63
N GLN A 295 16.62 24.93 -6.31
CA GLN A 295 15.21 25.13 -6.00
C GLN A 295 14.35 23.87 -6.24
N GLY A 296 14.70 23.03 -7.21
CA GLY A 296 13.93 21.84 -7.55
C GLY A 296 14.01 20.78 -6.45
N ILE A 297 15.21 20.58 -5.89
CA ILE A 297 15.43 19.64 -4.78
C ILE A 297 14.73 20.11 -3.51
N VAL A 298 14.73 21.42 -3.23
CA VAL A 298 14.02 22.00 -2.08
C VAL A 298 12.51 21.81 -2.21
N GLN A 299 11.94 22.08 -3.39
CA GLN A 299 10.50 21.92 -3.64
C GLN A 299 10.06 20.46 -3.54
N THR A 300 10.88 19.53 -4.00
CA THR A 300 10.61 18.09 -3.87
C THR A 300 10.57 17.64 -2.41
N SER A 301 11.30 18.31 -1.52
CA SER A 301 11.31 17.98 -0.08
C SER A 301 10.08 18.54 0.66
N LEU A 302 9.40 19.55 0.09
CA LEU A 302 8.27 20.24 0.73
C LEU A 302 6.92 19.50 0.57
N CYS A 303 6.85 18.50 -0.31
CA CYS A 303 5.62 17.84 -0.73
C CYS A 303 5.55 16.39 -0.23
#